data_AF-A0A7Y7PKY6-F1
#
_entry.id   AF-A0A7Y7PKY6-F1
#
_cell.length_a   1.000
_cell.length_b   1.000
_cell.length_c   1.000
_cell.angle_alpha   90.00
_cell.angle_beta   90.00
_cell.angle_gamma   90.00
#
_symmetry.space_group_name_H-M   'P 1'
#
loop_
_entity.id
_entity.type
_entity.pdbx_description
1 polymer ?
#
loop_
_entity_poly.entity_id
_entity_poly.type
_entity_poly.pdbx_seq_one_letter_code
_entity_poly.pdbx_strand_id
1 'polypeptide(L)'
;MTKQSHQEKIARCLAAILALDEETVQAFCKGNPADKLIRSFTEFSAEGVPLYRREAAKRHYRASVAAYTSGLPAKELYGEHLVPISCSIKKILASDRSEATVLRLLRENEVVLLTKEEAGYIDRSCAKGGMGLKSSLPADGGCRLQAAGIELASETLSNTL
;
A
#
# COMPACT_ATOMS: atom_id res chain seq x y z
N MET A 1 19.06 -23.38 5.03
CA MET A 1 18.13 -22.61 4.17
C MET A 1 17.32 -21.69 5.06
N THR A 2 17.45 -20.37 4.89
CA THR A 2 16.58 -19.39 5.57
C THR A 2 15.15 -19.57 5.07
N LYS A 3 14.18 -19.67 6.00
CA LYS A 3 12.77 -19.81 5.65
C LYS A 3 12.30 -18.48 5.05
N GLN A 4 11.83 -18.51 3.81
CA GLN A 4 11.29 -17.31 3.15
C GLN A 4 10.07 -16.76 3.89
N SER A 5 10.00 -15.44 3.99
CA SER A 5 8.88 -14.72 4.58
C SER A 5 7.62 -14.84 3.72
N HIS A 6 6.46 -14.51 4.30
CA HIS A 6 5.20 -14.39 3.58
C HIS A 6 5.31 -13.38 2.43
N GLN A 7 5.84 -12.19 2.72
CA GLN A 7 6.06 -11.13 1.74
C GLN A 7 6.96 -11.55 0.58
N GLU A 8 8.06 -12.27 0.84
CA GLU A 8 8.94 -12.81 -0.19
C GLU A 8 8.21 -13.83 -1.07
N LYS A 9 7.35 -14.67 -0.49
CA LYS A 9 6.49 -15.59 -1.27
C LYS A 9 5.53 -14.83 -2.18
N ILE A 10 4.89 -13.77 -1.68
CA ILE A 10 3.98 -12.95 -2.50
C ILE A 10 4.73 -12.25 -3.64
N ALA A 11 5.91 -11.67 -3.37
CA ALA A 11 6.73 -11.02 -4.40
C ALA A 11 7.15 -11.99 -5.50
N ARG A 12 7.59 -13.20 -5.13
CA ARG A 12 7.89 -14.28 -6.08
C ARG A 12 6.67 -14.71 -6.90
N CYS A 13 5.50 -14.87 -6.27
CA CYS A 13 4.28 -15.22 -6.99
C CYS A 13 3.95 -14.16 -8.05
N LEU A 14 4.06 -12.87 -7.69
CA LEU A 14 3.84 -11.78 -8.63
C LEU A 14 4.88 -11.79 -9.76
N ALA A 15 6.16 -11.93 -9.45
CA ALA A 15 7.23 -12.01 -10.44
C ALA A 15 7.05 -13.20 -11.40
N ALA A 16 6.63 -14.37 -10.91
CA ALA A 16 6.35 -15.54 -11.75
C ALA A 16 5.20 -15.29 -12.74
N ILE A 17 4.14 -14.59 -12.30
CA ILE A 17 3.04 -14.21 -13.19
C ILE A 17 3.49 -13.18 -14.23
N LEU A 18 4.32 -12.21 -13.82
CA LEU A 18 4.84 -11.16 -14.69
C LEU A 18 5.86 -11.66 -15.73
N ALA A 19 6.39 -12.87 -15.55
CA ALA A 19 7.27 -13.55 -16.49
C ALA A 19 6.51 -14.35 -17.58
N LEU A 20 5.18 -14.41 -17.48
CA LEU A 20 4.33 -15.00 -18.52
C LEU A 20 4.25 -14.06 -19.74
N ASP A 21 3.61 -14.54 -20.81
CA ASP A 21 3.38 -13.76 -22.02
C ASP A 21 2.54 -12.48 -21.73
N GLU A 22 2.70 -11.48 -22.59
CA GLU A 22 2.07 -10.16 -22.37
C GLU A 22 0.55 -10.22 -22.38
N GLU A 23 -0.09 -11.14 -23.12
CA GLU A 23 -1.55 -11.31 -23.08
C GLU A 23 -2.00 -11.76 -21.70
N THR A 24 -1.32 -12.76 -21.13
CA THR A 24 -1.56 -13.24 -19.77
C THR A 24 -1.32 -12.14 -18.72
N VAL A 25 -0.23 -11.38 -18.84
CA VAL A 25 0.08 -10.26 -17.94
C VAL A 25 -1.00 -9.19 -18.01
N GLN A 26 -1.42 -8.79 -19.21
CA GLN A 26 -2.49 -7.81 -19.40
C GLN A 26 -3.82 -8.31 -18.84
N ALA A 27 -4.15 -9.59 -19.01
CA ALA A 27 -5.35 -10.20 -18.42
C ALA A 27 -5.29 -10.20 -16.87
N PHE A 28 -4.13 -10.52 -16.29
CA PHE A 28 -3.92 -10.51 -14.84
C PHE A 28 -4.03 -9.10 -14.23
N CYS A 29 -3.52 -8.10 -14.95
CA CYS A 29 -3.61 -6.69 -14.55
C CYS A 29 -4.99 -6.07 -14.83
N LYS A 30 -5.81 -6.70 -15.69
CA LYS A 30 -7.22 -6.30 -15.89
C LYS A 30 -8.05 -6.77 -14.70
N GLY A 31 -8.85 -5.85 -14.14
CA GLY A 31 -9.68 -6.13 -12.97
C GLY A 31 -8.92 -5.98 -11.66
N ASN A 32 -9.06 -6.97 -10.76
CA ASN A 32 -8.56 -6.93 -9.38
C ASN A 32 -7.51 -7.99 -8.95
N PRO A 33 -7.06 -9.00 -9.75
CA PRO A 33 -6.12 -10.01 -9.25
C PRO A 33 -4.78 -9.43 -8.76
N ALA A 34 -4.14 -8.58 -9.57
CA ALA A 34 -2.90 -7.91 -9.20
C ALA A 34 -3.04 -7.09 -7.90
N ASP A 35 -4.13 -6.32 -7.79
CA ASP A 35 -4.46 -5.54 -6.60
C ASP A 35 -4.56 -6.41 -5.34
N LYS A 36 -5.22 -7.57 -5.43
CA LYS A 36 -5.37 -8.51 -4.32
C LYS A 36 -4.04 -9.13 -3.90
N LEU A 37 -3.14 -9.37 -4.85
CA LEU A 37 -1.82 -9.91 -4.55
C LEU A 37 -0.95 -8.86 -3.85
N ILE A 38 -0.97 -7.61 -4.32
CA ILE A 38 -0.28 -6.49 -3.65
C ILE A 38 -0.85 -6.24 -2.25
N ARG A 39 -2.18 -6.29 -2.09
CA ARG A 39 -2.80 -6.20 -0.76
C ARG A 39 -2.36 -7.33 0.16
N SER A 40 -2.27 -8.57 -0.35
CA SER A 40 -1.77 -9.70 0.44
C SER A 40 -0.32 -9.52 0.92
N PHE A 41 0.49 -8.72 0.21
CA PHE A 41 1.84 -8.34 0.65
C PHE A 41 1.78 -7.38 1.84
N THR A 42 0.97 -6.33 1.75
CA THR A 42 0.94 -5.26 2.75
C THR A 42 0.00 -5.54 3.92
N GLU A 43 -1.03 -6.36 3.75
CA GLU A 43 -2.06 -6.63 4.77
C GLU A 43 -1.65 -7.77 5.73
N PHE A 44 -0.43 -8.32 5.59
CA PHE A 44 0.12 -9.39 6.41
C PHE A 44 1.57 -9.09 6.80
N SER A 45 1.99 -9.52 8.00
CA SER A 45 3.40 -9.41 8.42
C SER A 45 4.31 -10.35 7.64
N ALA A 46 5.63 -10.23 7.84
CA ALA A 46 6.62 -11.17 7.31
C ALA A 46 6.34 -12.64 7.69
N GLU A 47 5.72 -12.89 8.84
CA GLU A 47 5.32 -14.22 9.30
C GLU A 47 3.97 -14.69 8.75
N GLY A 48 3.23 -13.82 8.06
CA GLY A 48 1.89 -14.10 7.54
C GLY A 48 0.77 -13.83 8.54
N VAL A 49 1.00 -12.98 9.55
CA VAL A 49 -0.05 -12.57 10.50
C VAL A 49 -0.91 -11.46 9.87
N PRO A 50 -2.25 -11.57 9.83
CA PRO A 50 -3.11 -10.52 9.29
C PRO A 50 -3.00 -9.21 10.07
N LEU A 51 -2.81 -8.12 9.36
CA LEU A 51 -2.67 -6.76 9.89
C LEU A 51 -3.91 -5.90 9.63
N TYR A 52 -4.49 -5.97 8.43
CA TYR A 52 -5.60 -5.10 8.03
C TYR A 52 -6.80 -5.17 8.99
N ARG A 53 -7.20 -4.02 9.54
CA ARG A 53 -8.26 -3.88 10.55
C ARG A 53 -8.08 -4.72 11.81
N ARG A 54 -6.84 -5.09 12.15
CA ARG A 54 -6.46 -5.79 13.39
C ARG A 54 -5.57 -4.88 14.23
N GLU A 55 -5.63 -5.01 15.56
CA GLU A 55 -4.79 -4.20 16.46
C GLU A 55 -3.29 -4.38 16.21
N ALA A 56 -2.87 -5.51 15.61
CA ALA A 56 -1.51 -5.71 15.14
C ALA A 56 -1.04 -4.58 14.19
N ALA A 57 -1.92 -4.03 13.33
CA ALA A 57 -1.59 -2.94 12.43
C ALA A 57 -0.96 -1.73 13.15
N LYS A 58 -1.40 -1.38 14.36
CA LYS A 58 -0.85 -0.23 15.10
C LYS A 58 0.63 -0.39 15.48
N ARG A 59 1.16 -1.61 15.43
CA ARG A 59 2.57 -1.93 15.68
C ARG A 59 3.40 -2.07 14.40
N HIS A 60 2.76 -2.16 13.24
CA HIS A 60 3.40 -2.45 11.96
C HIS A 60 3.29 -1.29 10.96
N TYR A 61 2.23 -0.50 11.01
CA TYR A 61 2.01 0.62 10.11
C TYR A 61 2.32 1.93 10.82
N ARG A 62 2.86 2.89 10.06
CA ARG A 62 2.85 4.30 10.49
C ARG A 62 1.42 4.81 10.59
N ALA A 63 1.23 5.89 11.34
CA ALA A 63 -0.08 6.54 11.47
C ALA A 63 0.04 8.04 11.21
N SER A 64 -1.03 8.66 10.72
CA SER A 64 -1.17 10.12 10.81
C SER A 64 -1.22 10.56 12.27
N VAL A 65 -0.87 11.81 12.53
CA VAL A 65 -1.01 12.41 13.87
C VAL A 65 -2.46 12.25 14.35
N ALA A 66 -3.45 12.57 13.51
CA ALA A 66 -4.86 12.45 13.86
C ALA A 66 -5.27 11.01 14.20
N ALA A 67 -4.85 10.02 13.40
CA ALA A 67 -5.14 8.63 13.67
C ALA A 67 -4.49 8.15 14.98
N TYR A 68 -3.23 8.52 15.21
CA TYR A 68 -2.48 8.18 16.42
C TYR A 68 -3.12 8.76 17.69
N THR A 69 -3.42 10.07 17.69
CA THR A 69 -3.97 10.77 18.86
C THR A 69 -5.43 10.43 19.13
N SER A 70 -6.18 9.95 18.13
CA SER A 70 -7.59 9.60 18.28
C SER A 70 -7.87 8.48 19.30
N GLY A 71 -6.88 7.61 19.55
CA GLY A 71 -7.05 6.42 20.38
C GLY A 71 -7.99 5.35 19.80
N LEU A 72 -8.52 5.55 18.59
CA LEU A 72 -9.47 4.62 17.96
C LEU A 72 -8.84 3.24 17.73
N PRO A 73 -9.60 2.15 17.81
CA PRO A 73 -9.11 0.81 17.47
C PRO A 73 -8.75 0.73 15.98
N ALA A 74 -7.80 -0.14 15.62
CA ALA A 74 -7.29 -0.27 14.25
C ALA A 74 -8.37 -0.62 13.23
N LYS A 75 -9.44 -1.29 13.67
CA LYS A 75 -10.61 -1.65 12.83
C LYS A 75 -11.43 -0.43 12.38
N GLU A 76 -11.30 0.71 13.09
CA GLU A 76 -12.01 1.96 12.80
C GLU A 76 -11.17 2.94 11.98
N LEU A 77 -9.86 2.71 11.91
CA LEU A 77 -8.92 3.44 11.07
C LEU A 77 -8.91 2.89 9.63
N TYR A 78 -8.42 3.70 8.71
CA TYR A 78 -8.25 3.34 7.31
C TYR A 78 -6.78 3.08 7.00
N GLY A 79 -6.46 1.92 6.42
CA GLY A 79 -5.12 1.64 5.91
C GLY A 79 -5.00 2.12 4.48
N GLU A 80 -4.18 3.15 4.24
CA GLU A 80 -3.95 3.77 2.94
C GLU A 80 -2.53 3.49 2.45
N HIS A 81 -2.37 3.07 1.19
CA HIS A 81 -1.04 2.94 0.60
C HIS A 81 -0.45 4.32 0.30
N LEU A 82 0.84 4.55 0.52
CA LEU A 82 1.46 5.84 0.15
C LEU A 82 1.30 6.14 -1.34
N VAL A 83 1.49 5.12 -2.18
CA VAL A 83 1.25 5.15 -3.61
C VAL A 83 0.03 4.29 -3.94
N PRO A 84 -0.96 4.80 -4.70
CA PRO A 84 -2.11 3.99 -5.10
C PRO A 84 -1.66 2.69 -5.75
N ILE A 85 -2.31 1.57 -5.43
CA ILE A 85 -1.94 0.24 -5.95
C ILE A 85 -1.86 0.24 -7.49
N SER A 86 -2.78 0.94 -8.18
CA SER A 86 -2.76 1.07 -9.63
C SER A 86 -1.48 1.74 -10.17
N CYS A 87 -0.93 2.71 -9.43
CA CYS A 87 0.33 3.34 -9.76
C CYS A 87 1.51 2.41 -9.49
N SER A 88 1.47 1.64 -8.39
CA SER A 88 2.48 0.63 -8.07
C SER A 88 2.55 -0.48 -9.13
N ILE A 89 1.39 -0.94 -9.64
CA ILE A 89 1.34 -1.90 -10.76
C ILE A 89 1.99 -1.31 -12.01
N LYS A 90 1.68 -0.06 -12.38
CA LYS A 90 2.30 0.60 -13.54
C LYS A 90 3.83 0.67 -13.39
N LYS A 91 4.33 1.01 -12.19
CA LYS A 91 5.77 1.03 -11.90
C LYS A 91 6.40 -0.36 -12.05
N ILE A 92 5.74 -1.41 -11.55
CA ILE A 92 6.21 -2.79 -11.67
C ILE A 92 6.24 -3.24 -13.14
N LEU A 93 5.18 -2.96 -13.91
CA LEU A 93 5.10 -3.33 -15.33
C LEU A 93 6.16 -2.65 -16.20
N ALA A 94 6.59 -1.44 -15.82
CA ALA A 94 7.63 -0.67 -16.48
C ALA A 94 9.06 -1.03 -16.04
N SER A 95 9.22 -1.95 -15.08
CA SER A 95 10.51 -2.39 -14.55
C SER A 95 11.04 -3.65 -15.27
N ASP A 96 12.16 -4.20 -14.78
CA ASP A 96 12.70 -5.49 -15.24
C ASP A 96 11.86 -6.70 -14.77
N ARG A 97 10.82 -6.47 -13.94
CA ARG A 97 9.88 -7.47 -13.41
C ARG A 97 10.54 -8.62 -12.63
N SER A 98 11.80 -8.46 -12.23
CA SER A 98 12.54 -9.47 -11.46
C SER A 98 11.98 -9.59 -10.03
N GLU A 99 12.11 -10.76 -9.38
CA GLU A 99 11.65 -10.95 -7.99
C GLU A 99 12.26 -9.90 -7.04
N ALA A 100 13.54 -9.58 -7.22
CA ALA A 100 14.25 -8.58 -6.43
C ALA A 100 13.64 -7.17 -6.62
N THR A 101 13.37 -6.77 -7.87
CA THR A 101 12.75 -5.47 -8.16
C THR A 101 11.31 -5.40 -7.67
N VAL A 102 10.53 -6.45 -7.89
CA VAL A 102 9.15 -6.53 -7.39
C VAL A 102 9.13 -6.39 -5.87
N LEU A 103 9.96 -7.16 -5.16
CA LEU A 103 10.05 -7.10 -3.70
C LEU A 103 10.43 -5.69 -3.22
N ARG A 104 11.42 -5.05 -3.85
CA ARG A 104 11.83 -3.68 -3.53
C ARG A 104 10.68 -2.69 -3.72
N LEU A 105 10.01 -2.71 -4.88
CA LEU A 105 8.90 -1.80 -5.18
C LEU A 105 7.70 -2.00 -4.24
N LEU A 106 7.43 -3.24 -3.82
CA LEU A 106 6.36 -3.52 -2.85
C LEU A 106 6.73 -3.01 -1.44
N ARG A 107 7.98 -3.14 -1.01
CA ARG A 107 8.47 -2.60 0.28
C ARG A 107 8.45 -1.07 0.34
N GLU A 108 8.71 -0.41 -0.78
CA GLU A 108 8.62 1.05 -0.88
C GLU A 108 7.16 1.56 -0.75
N ASN A 109 6.17 0.71 -1.06
CA ASN A 109 4.76 1.08 -0.99
C ASN A 109 4.11 0.71 0.34
N GLU A 110 4.50 1.44 1.38
CA GLU A 110 3.98 1.27 2.74
C GLU A 110 2.47 1.58 2.85
N VAL A 111 1.84 0.99 3.88
CA VAL A 111 0.50 1.34 4.34
C VAL A 111 0.60 2.24 5.58
N VAL A 112 -0.15 3.33 5.58
CA VAL A 112 -0.30 4.27 6.68
C VAL A 112 -1.73 4.21 7.22
N LEU A 113 -1.88 4.23 8.54
CA LEU A 113 -3.17 4.38 9.20
C LEU A 113 -3.61 5.84 9.22
N LEU A 114 -4.80 6.08 8.67
CA LEU A 114 -5.46 7.38 8.61
C LEU A 114 -6.82 7.33 9.30
N THR A 115 -7.37 8.50 9.64
CA THR A 115 -8.79 8.62 9.94
C THR A 115 -9.64 8.43 8.68
N LYS A 116 -10.94 8.18 8.84
CA LYS A 116 -11.85 8.04 7.69
C LYS A 116 -12.01 9.36 6.95
N GLU A 117 -11.93 10.47 7.68
CA GLU A 117 -12.02 11.83 7.19
C GLU A 117 -10.83 12.16 6.28
N GLU A 118 -9.61 11.83 6.73
CA GLU A 118 -8.35 11.98 5.99
C GLU A 118 -8.36 11.15 4.71
N ALA A 119 -8.61 9.84 4.82
CA ALA A 119 -8.67 8.96 3.65
C ALA A 119 -9.75 9.43 2.65
N GLY A 120 -10.91 9.84 3.17
CA GLY A 120 -11.98 10.39 2.35
C GLY A 120 -11.60 11.69 1.64
N TYR A 121 -10.81 12.57 2.27
CA TYR A 121 -10.34 13.81 1.66
C TYR A 121 -9.40 13.55 0.47
N ILE A 122 -8.47 12.59 0.61
CA ILE A 122 -7.56 12.20 -0.48
C ILE A 122 -8.36 11.66 -1.68
N ASP A 123 -9.33 10.78 -1.42
CA ASP A 123 -10.00 10.00 -2.48
C ASP A 123 -11.17 10.71 -3.14
N ARG A 124 -11.94 11.54 -2.40
CA ARG A 124 -13.11 12.24 -2.95
C ARG A 124 -12.68 13.15 -4.08
N SER A 125 -13.51 13.24 -5.14
CA SER A 125 -13.27 14.18 -6.23
C SER A 125 -13.25 15.64 -5.71
N CYS A 126 -12.57 16.52 -6.44
CA CYS A 126 -12.50 17.95 -6.09
C CYS A 126 -13.89 18.59 -6.00
N ALA A 127 -14.84 18.18 -6.84
CA ALA A 127 -16.24 18.62 -6.76
C ALA A 127 -16.95 18.29 -5.43
N LYS A 128 -16.41 17.33 -4.66
CA LYS A 128 -16.89 16.94 -3.32
C LYS A 128 -15.93 17.38 -2.21
N GLY A 129 -15.11 18.40 -2.48
CA GLY A 129 -14.14 18.95 -1.53
C GLY A 129 -13.01 17.99 -1.14
N GLY A 130 -12.62 17.08 -2.05
CA GLY A 130 -11.43 16.23 -1.88
C GLY A 130 -10.34 16.53 -2.91
N MET A 131 -9.37 15.64 -3.05
CA MET A 131 -8.23 15.81 -3.97
C MET A 131 -8.35 15.00 -5.27
N GLY A 132 -9.26 14.03 -5.34
CA GLY A 132 -9.43 13.15 -6.50
C GLY A 132 -8.24 12.23 -6.76
N LEU A 133 -7.45 11.90 -5.74
CA LEU A 133 -6.20 11.13 -5.85
C LEU A 133 -6.35 9.64 -5.52
N LYS A 134 -7.56 9.09 -5.71
CA LYS A 134 -7.86 7.68 -5.45
C LYS A 134 -7.00 6.72 -6.28
N SER A 135 -6.63 7.12 -7.49
CA SER A 135 -5.93 6.24 -8.45
C SER A 135 -4.78 6.94 -9.17
N SER A 136 -4.32 8.07 -8.63
CA SER A 136 -3.27 8.91 -9.19
C SER A 136 -2.41 9.50 -8.09
N LEU A 137 -1.21 9.94 -8.47
CA LEU A 137 -0.36 10.77 -7.63
C LEU A 137 -0.65 12.25 -7.92
N PRO A 138 -0.21 13.17 -7.05
CA PRO A 138 -0.18 14.60 -7.36
C PRO A 138 0.65 14.89 -8.62
N ALA A 139 0.45 16.06 -9.22
CA ALA A 139 1.08 16.43 -10.50
C ALA A 139 2.61 16.48 -10.46
N ASP A 140 3.19 16.78 -9.30
CA ASP A 140 4.64 16.77 -9.05
C ASP A 140 5.20 15.35 -8.78
N GLY A 141 4.35 14.32 -8.76
CA GLY A 141 4.72 12.94 -8.46
C GLY A 141 4.97 12.67 -6.97
N GLY A 142 4.69 13.64 -6.09
CA GLY A 142 4.94 13.58 -4.65
C GLY A 142 4.02 12.64 -3.87
N CYS A 143 4.18 12.64 -2.54
CA CYS A 143 3.36 11.84 -1.64
C CYS A 143 1.95 12.42 -1.48
N ARG A 144 0.91 11.58 -1.57
CA ARG A 144 -0.49 12.00 -1.40
C ARG A 144 -0.78 12.58 -0.02
N LEU A 145 -0.16 12.03 1.02
CA LEU A 145 -0.36 12.51 2.40
C LEU A 145 0.19 13.92 2.57
N GLN A 146 1.39 14.19 2.07
CA GLN A 146 2.01 15.51 2.12
C GLN A 146 1.20 16.55 1.33
N ALA A 147 0.74 16.19 0.12
CA ALA A 147 -0.12 17.05 -0.67
C ALA A 147 -1.47 17.33 0.01
N ALA A 148 -1.95 16.40 0.84
CA ALA A 148 -3.16 16.57 1.66
C ALA A 148 -2.93 17.35 2.96
N GLY A 149 -1.69 17.72 3.30
CA GLY A 149 -1.34 18.30 4.60
C GLY A 149 -1.46 17.34 5.78
N ILE A 150 -1.40 16.03 5.52
CA ILE A 150 -1.47 14.99 6.55
C ILE A 150 -0.07 14.69 7.08
N GLU A 151 0.15 15.01 8.34
CA GLU A 151 1.40 14.74 9.05
C GLU A 151 1.41 13.34 9.66
N LEU A 152 2.58 12.69 9.66
CA LEU A 152 2.79 11.38 10.27
C LEU A 152 3.24 11.53 11.72
N ALA A 153 2.69 10.71 12.61
CA ALA A 153 3.08 10.66 14.01
C ALA A 153 4.51 10.12 14.15
N SER A 154 5.40 10.93 14.74
CA SER A 154 6.82 10.61 14.93
C SER A 154 7.05 9.31 15.72
N GLU A 155 6.14 9.01 16.64
CA GLU A 155 6.09 7.86 17.52
C GLU A 155 5.92 6.54 16.76
N THR A 156 5.44 6.62 15.53
CA THR A 156 5.22 5.45 14.67
C THR A 156 6.31 5.28 13.63
N LEU A 157 7.32 6.16 13.55
CA LEU A 157 8.35 6.11 12.50
C LEU A 157 9.18 4.82 12.49
N SER A 158 9.31 4.14 13.63
CA SER A 158 9.98 2.85 13.73
C SER A 158 9.09 1.67 13.34
N ASN A 159 7.80 1.89 13.10
CA ASN A 159 6.90 0.84 12.63
C ASN A 159 7.26 0.53 11.18
N THR A 160 7.60 -0.72 10.92
CA THR A 160 7.87 -1.21 9.58
C THR A 160 7.18 -2.55 9.35
N LEU A 161 6.77 -2.76 8.10
CA LEU A 161 6.15 -3.99 7.60
C LEU A 161 7.19 -5.08 7.31
#